data_AF-A0A6A4X8C0-F1
#
_entry.id   AF-A0A6A4X8C0-F1
#
_cell.length_a   1.000
_cell.length_b   1.000
_cell.length_c   1.000
_cell.angle_alpha   90.00
_cell.angle_beta   90.00
_cell.angle_gamma   90.00
#
_symmetry.space_group_name_H-M   'P 1'
#
loop_
_entity.id
_entity.type
_entity.pdbx_description
1 polymer ?
#
loop_
_entity_poly.entity_id
_entity_poly.type
_entity_poly.pdbx_seq_one_letter_code
_entity_poly.pdbx_strand_id
1 'polypeptide(L)'
;MWPGEGAVFLASLASSACTDPSLVPVGQPADAAAQPGRCGVTLELCAGCVDKDKPLEHIAREEVLEECGYDVPAERLRRVKTLV
;
A
#
# COMPACT_ATOMS: atom_id res chain seq x y z
N MET A 1 17.28 6.11 2.39
CA MET A 1 17.66 7.26 3.25
C MET A 1 17.59 8.50 2.38
N TRP A 2 16.48 9.22 2.45
CA TRP A 2 16.26 10.48 1.73
C TRP A 2 17.14 11.56 2.35
N PRO A 3 17.62 12.57 1.61
CA PRO A 3 18.01 13.82 2.24
C PRO A 3 16.73 14.51 2.76
N GLY A 4 16.20 14.00 3.89
CA GLY A 4 14.96 14.43 4.54
C GLY A 4 13.73 13.58 4.20
N GLU A 5 13.60 12.44 4.88
CA GLU A 5 12.40 11.60 5.10
C GLU A 5 11.64 11.04 3.87
N GLY A 6 11.61 9.71 3.75
CA GLY A 6 10.99 8.99 2.62
C GLY A 6 9.46 9.06 2.62
N ALA A 7 8.89 9.60 1.55
CA ALA A 7 7.46 9.61 1.34
C ALA A 7 6.99 8.25 0.81
N VAL A 8 6.30 7.49 1.66
CA VAL A 8 5.38 6.42 1.25
C VAL A 8 4.03 7.09 1.04
N PHE A 9 3.48 7.03 -0.18
CA PHE A 9 2.10 7.50 -0.40
C PHE A 9 1.18 6.66 0.50
N LEU A 10 0.48 7.36 1.39
CA LEU A 10 -0.04 6.86 2.66
C LEU A 10 -0.77 5.52 2.58
N ALA A 11 -0.28 4.52 3.31
CA ALA A 11 -1.00 3.33 3.69
C ALA A 11 -1.98 3.62 4.84
N SER A 12 -3.20 3.08 4.78
CA SER A 12 -4.02 2.88 5.98
C SER A 12 -4.61 1.47 5.97
N LEU A 13 -4.14 0.69 6.94
CA LEU A 13 -4.57 -0.64 7.31
C LEU A 13 -6.07 -0.68 7.69
N ALA A 14 -6.80 -1.66 7.16
CA ALA A 14 -7.36 -2.77 7.96
C ALA A 14 -8.50 -3.50 7.22
N SER A 15 -8.36 -4.80 7.02
CA SER A 15 -9.06 -5.80 7.85
C SER A 15 -8.68 -7.17 7.34
N SER A 16 -8.01 -7.96 8.18
CA SER A 16 -7.72 -9.35 7.90
C SER A 16 -9.05 -10.10 7.72
N ALA A 17 -9.29 -10.66 6.53
CA ALA A 17 -10.52 -11.39 6.21
C ALA A 17 -10.73 -12.66 7.07
N CYS A 18 -9.76 -13.01 7.93
CA CYS A 18 -9.91 -14.03 8.97
C CYS A 18 -10.14 -13.39 10.34
N THR A 19 -11.37 -12.95 10.57
CA THR A 19 -11.93 -12.75 11.93
C THR A 19 -12.61 -14.01 12.45
N ASP A 20 -12.53 -15.13 11.73
CA ASP A 20 -13.10 -16.40 12.16
C ASP A 20 -12.18 -17.08 13.20
N PRO A 21 -12.59 -17.15 14.48
CA PRO A 21 -11.77 -17.70 15.56
C PRO A 21 -11.61 -19.24 15.46
N SER A 22 -12.34 -19.92 14.57
CA SER A 22 -12.17 -21.36 14.33
C SER A 22 -11.02 -21.68 13.38
N LEU A 23 -10.50 -20.69 12.65
CA LEU A 23 -9.44 -20.88 11.65
C LEU A 23 -8.04 -20.48 12.13
N VAL A 24 -7.94 -19.76 13.26
CA VAL A 24 -6.64 -19.35 13.80
C VAL A 24 -6.65 -19.50 15.33
N PRO A 25 -6.18 -20.62 15.88
CA PRO A 25 -5.92 -20.72 17.32
C PRO A 25 -4.87 -19.65 17.72
N VAL A 26 -5.30 -18.71 18.56
CA VAL A 26 -4.44 -17.65 19.11
C VAL A 26 -3.27 -18.31 19.86
N GLY A 27 -2.04 -18.07 19.41
CA GLY A 27 -0.82 -18.55 20.07
C GLY A 27 -0.04 -19.67 19.36
N GLN A 28 -0.42 -20.09 18.16
CA GLN A 28 0.39 -20.98 17.32
C GLN A 28 1.21 -20.19 16.29
N PRO A 29 2.42 -20.65 15.92
CA PRO A 29 3.19 -20.03 14.83
C PRO A 29 2.34 -20.07 13.56
N ALA A 30 2.13 -18.90 12.94
CA ALA A 30 1.38 -18.79 11.71
C ALA A 30 2.15 -19.51 10.59
N ASP A 31 1.74 -20.72 10.26
CA ASP A 31 2.17 -21.41 9.07
C ASP A 31 1.36 -20.88 7.88
N ALA A 32 2.04 -20.21 6.95
CA ALA A 32 1.41 -19.69 5.74
C ALA A 32 0.66 -20.78 4.93
N ALA A 33 1.04 -22.05 5.12
CA ALA A 33 0.40 -23.20 4.50
C ALA A 33 -0.96 -23.59 5.11
N ALA A 34 -1.25 -23.30 6.39
CA ALA A 34 -2.56 -23.62 6.99
C ALA A 34 -3.56 -22.48 6.92
N GLN A 35 -3.13 -21.28 6.52
CA GLN A 35 -4.04 -20.16 6.35
C GLN A 35 -4.67 -20.17 4.96
N PRO A 36 -5.99 -19.99 4.85
CA PRO A 36 -6.62 -19.76 3.57
C PRO A 36 -5.97 -18.56 2.85
N GLY A 37 -5.71 -18.66 1.54
CA GLY A 37 -5.05 -17.58 0.79
C GLY A 37 -5.73 -16.21 0.88
N ARG A 38 -7.05 -16.18 1.14
CA ARG A 38 -7.81 -14.95 1.39
C ARG A 38 -7.36 -14.18 2.64
N CYS A 39 -6.73 -14.85 3.61
CA CYS A 39 -6.29 -14.27 4.87
C CYS A 39 -5.11 -13.29 4.69
N GLY A 40 -4.37 -13.42 3.59
CA GLY A 40 -3.25 -12.53 3.23
C GLY A 40 -3.64 -11.37 2.32
N VAL A 41 -4.94 -11.15 2.07
CA VAL A 41 -5.41 -10.06 1.23
C VAL A 41 -5.70 -8.83 2.09
N THR A 42 -5.02 -7.73 1.79
CA THR A 42 -5.25 -6.41 2.39
C THR A 42 -5.82 -5.45 1.35
N LEU A 43 -6.65 -4.50 1.82
CA LEU A 43 -7.01 -3.33 1.02
C LEU A 43 -6.10 -2.19 1.45
N GLU A 44 -5.37 -1.65 0.48
CA GLU A 44 -4.38 -0.59 0.68
C GLU A 44 -4.60 0.53 -0.32
N LEU A 45 -4.03 1.71 -0.03
CA LEU A 45 -3.96 2.79 -1.00
C LEU A 45 -2.82 2.49 -1.98
N CYS A 46 -2.98 2.88 -3.24
CA CYS A 46 -1.93 2.79 -4.25
C CYS A 46 -0.70 3.58 -3.79
N ALA A 47 0.46 2.92 -3.80
CA ALA A 47 1.68 3.44 -3.23
C ALA A 47 2.90 2.78 -3.87
N GLY A 48 3.92 3.60 -4.15
CA GLY A 48 5.21 3.11 -4.66
C GLY A 48 6.39 3.89 -4.12
N CYS A 49 7.59 3.38 -4.38
CA CYS A 49 8.84 4.01 -3.97
C CYS A 49 9.16 5.21 -4.86
N VAL A 50 9.68 6.28 -4.25
CA VAL A 50 10.27 7.39 -5.01
C VAL A 50 11.74 7.09 -5.27
N ASP A 51 11.98 6.35 -6.35
CA ASP A 51 13.29 5.84 -6.76
C ASP A 51 13.84 6.51 -8.04
N LYS A 52 13.08 7.44 -8.62
CA LYS A 52 13.41 8.17 -9.85
C LYS A 52 13.62 9.66 -9.56
N ASP A 53 14.49 10.31 -10.32
CA ASP A 53 14.67 11.77 -10.29
C ASP A 53 13.58 12.47 -11.12
N LYS A 54 12.37 12.52 -10.57
CA LYS A 54 11.17 13.14 -11.18
C LYS A 54 10.33 13.83 -10.10
N PRO A 55 9.46 14.79 -10.47
CA PRO A 55 8.50 15.35 -9.53
C PRO A 55 7.54 14.28 -8.98
N LEU A 56 7.10 14.46 -7.73
CA LEU A 56 6.29 13.46 -7.01
C LEU A 56 4.99 13.12 -7.73
N GLU A 57 4.35 14.10 -8.37
CA GLU A 57 3.14 13.91 -9.17
C GLU A 57 3.35 12.99 -10.37
N HIS A 58 4.52 13.01 -10.99
CA HIS A 58 4.83 12.11 -12.11
C HIS A 58 5.07 10.68 -11.63
N ILE A 59 5.71 10.52 -10.46
CA ILE A 59 5.90 9.21 -9.84
C ILE A 59 4.56 8.65 -9.39
N ALA A 60 3.74 9.43 -8.68
CA ALA A 60 2.41 9.02 -8.26
C ALA A 60 1.51 8.62 -9.44
N ARG A 61 1.61 9.30 -10.59
CA ARG A 61 0.92 8.88 -11.81
C ARG A 61 1.43 7.52 -12.33
N GLU A 62 2.74 7.31 -12.34
CA GLU A 62 3.34 6.03 -12.77
C GLU A 62 2.82 4.86 -11.91
N GLU A 63 2.82 5.01 -10.58
CA GLU A 63 2.31 3.99 -9.66
C GLU A 63 0.79 3.74 -9.83
N VAL A 64 0.00 4.80 -10.04
CA VAL A 64 -1.46 4.66 -10.30
C VAL A 64 -1.72 3.91 -11.61
N LEU A 65 -0.87 4.06 -12.62
CA LEU A 65 -0.97 3.29 -13.84
C LEU A 65 -0.55 1.83 -13.62
N GLU A 66 0.53 1.58 -12.89
CA GLU A 66 1.09 0.24 -12.68
C GLU A 66 0.21 -0.62 -11.75
N GLU A 67 -0.29 -0.08 -10.65
CA GLU A 67 -1.05 -0.84 -9.64
C GLU A 67 -2.55 -0.82 -9.89
N CYS A 68 -3.09 0.29 -10.41
CA CYS A 68 -4.53 0.48 -10.56
C CYS A 68 -5.01 0.52 -12.03
N GLY A 69 -4.10 0.62 -13.00
CA GLY A 69 -4.44 0.64 -14.42
C GLY A 69 -5.05 1.97 -14.91
N TYR A 70 -4.92 3.06 -14.16
CA TYR A 70 -5.45 4.37 -14.56
C TYR A 70 -4.34 5.31 -15.03
N ASP A 71 -4.42 5.77 -16.28
CA ASP A 71 -3.57 6.87 -16.77
C ASP A 71 -4.21 8.22 -16.43
N VAL A 72 -3.78 8.81 -15.31
CA VAL A 72 -4.29 10.09 -14.81
C VAL A 72 -3.31 11.24 -15.14
N PRO A 73 -3.78 12.39 -15.64
CA PRO A 73 -2.91 13.56 -15.82
C PRO A 73 -2.30 14.01 -14.49
N ALA A 74 -0.99 14.28 -14.46
CA ALA A 74 -0.26 14.66 -13.25
C ALA A 74 -0.80 15.96 -12.64
N GLU A 75 -1.30 16.87 -13.49
CA GLU A 75 -1.87 18.16 -13.10
C GLU A 75 -3.20 18.01 -12.33
N ARG A 76 -3.83 16.82 -12.39
CA ARG A 76 -5.05 16.50 -11.65
C ARG A 76 -4.76 15.91 -10.28
N LEU A 77 -3.52 15.50 -10.01
CA LEU A 77 -3.11 15.02 -8.68
C LEU A 77 -2.97 16.21 -7.73
N ARG A 78 -3.45 16.03 -6.49
CA ARG A 78 -3.41 17.07 -5.45
C ARG A 78 -2.82 16.49 -4.19
N ARG A 79 -1.83 17.19 -3.62
CA ARG A 79 -1.27 16.84 -2.31
C ARG A 79 -2.34 16.99 -1.23
N VAL A 80 -2.65 15.89 -0.54
CA VAL A 80 -3.68 15.84 0.51
C VAL A 80 -3.10 16.24 1.87
N LYS A 81 -1.99 15.64 2.27
CA LYS A 81 -1.34 15.87 3.57
C LYS A 81 0.15 15.61 3.48
N THR A 82 0.92 16.35 4.27
CA THR A 82 2.29 15.98 4.61
C THR A 82 2.29 15.63 6.09
N LEU A 83 2.82 14.46 6.43
CA LEU A 83 3.08 14.09 7.81
C LEU A 83 4.49 14.57 8.15
N VAL A 84 4.58 15.30 9.24
CA VAL A 84 5.83 15.74 9.88
C VAL A 84 5.98 15.02 11.20
#